data_AF-V5GBJ1-F1
#
_entry.id   AF-V5GBJ1-F1
#
_cell.length_a   1.000
_cell.length_b   1.000
_cell.length_c   1.000
_cell.angle_alpha   90.00
_cell.angle_beta   90.00
_cell.angle_gamma   90.00
#
_symmetry.space_group_name_H-M   'P 1'
#
loop_
_entity.id
_entity.type
_entity.pdbx_description
1 polymer ?
#
loop_
_entity_poly.entity_id
_entity_poly.type
_entity_poly.pdbx_seq_one_letter_code
_entity_poly.pdbx_strand_id
1 'polypeptide(L)'
;EADDPVSQIHKCAFYMKDTERMYLCLSQERIIQFQATPCPKEPNKEMINDGACWTIISTDKAEYQFYEGMGPVRSPVTPVPIVHSLHLNGGGDVAMLELTGDNFSPSLQVWFGDVEAETMYRCQESMLCVVPDISQFRGEWLWVRQ
;
A
#
# COMPACT_ATOMS: atom_id res chain seq x y z
N GLU A 1 -27.78 -0.45 21.60
CA GLU A 1 -26.87 0.15 20.61
C GLU A 1 -25.47 -0.29 20.93
N ALA A 2 -24.63 -0.51 19.91
CA ALA A 2 -23.22 -0.86 20.08
C ALA A 2 -22.40 0.35 19.63
N ASP A 3 -21.52 0.83 20.49
CA ASP A 3 -20.61 1.97 20.23
C ASP A 3 -19.14 1.57 20.47
N ASP A 4 -18.91 0.27 20.74
CA ASP A 4 -17.57 -0.26 20.96
C ASP A 4 -16.81 -0.39 19.63
N PRO A 5 -15.47 -0.16 19.63
CA PRO A 5 -14.65 -0.38 18.44
C PRO A 5 -14.77 -1.80 17.89
N VAL A 6 -14.80 -1.91 16.56
CA VAL A 6 -14.79 -3.20 15.87
C VAL A 6 -13.43 -3.88 16.06
N SER A 7 -13.45 -5.15 16.48
CA SER A 7 -12.25 -5.96 16.69
C SER A 7 -12.13 -7.10 15.67
N GLN A 8 -10.95 -7.73 15.63
CA GLN A 8 -10.68 -8.87 14.77
C GLN A 8 -11.69 -10.00 15.02
N ILE A 9 -12.17 -10.62 13.94
CA ILE A 9 -13.06 -11.79 13.94
C ILE A 9 -14.46 -11.45 14.52
N HIS A 10 -14.79 -10.18 14.74
CA HIS A 10 -16.16 -9.77 15.04
C HIS A 10 -17.11 -10.14 13.90
N LYS A 11 -18.31 -10.58 14.29
CA LYS A 11 -19.45 -10.69 13.38
C LYS A 11 -20.17 -9.36 13.35
N CYS A 12 -20.29 -8.77 12.17
CA CYS A 12 -20.97 -7.50 11.94
C CYS A 12 -21.95 -7.61 10.76
N ALA A 13 -22.79 -6.60 10.61
CA ALA A 13 -23.68 -6.44 9.47
C ALA A 13 -23.49 -5.05 8.87
N PHE A 14 -23.58 -4.92 7.55
CA PHE A 14 -23.43 -3.64 6.87
C PHE A 14 -24.80 -3.14 6.42
N TYR A 15 -25.32 -2.17 7.15
CA TYR A 15 -26.56 -1.47 6.80
C TYR A 15 -26.34 -0.50 5.64
N MET A 16 -27.24 -0.52 4.66
CA MET A 16 -27.24 0.42 3.55
C MET A 16 -27.89 1.73 4.00
N LYS A 17 -27.09 2.76 4.20
CA LYS A 17 -27.57 4.08 4.62
C LYS A 17 -28.64 4.60 3.65
N ASP A 18 -29.62 5.32 4.18
CA ASP A 18 -30.72 5.95 3.44
C ASP A 18 -31.64 4.94 2.70
N THR A 19 -31.71 3.70 3.21
CA THR A 19 -32.63 2.66 2.72
C THR A 19 -33.59 2.20 3.81
N GLU A 20 -34.64 1.47 3.45
CA GLU A 20 -35.57 0.90 4.41
C GLU A 20 -35.05 -0.44 4.96
N ARG A 21 -34.12 -0.40 5.93
CA ARG A 21 -33.59 -1.59 6.63
C ARG A 21 -32.92 -2.59 5.68
N MET A 22 -32.28 -2.10 4.60
CA MET A 22 -31.56 -2.98 3.68
C MET A 22 -30.14 -3.22 4.19
N TYR A 23 -29.68 -4.46 4.13
CA TYR A 23 -28.34 -4.88 4.50
C TYR A 23 -27.61 -5.54 3.34
N LEU A 24 -26.29 -5.38 3.30
CA LEU A 24 -25.40 -6.13 2.42
C LEU A 24 -25.49 -7.62 2.76
N CYS A 25 -25.94 -8.43 1.81
CA CYS A 25 -26.23 -9.84 2.01
C CYS A 25 -25.62 -10.68 0.89
N LEU A 26 -25.06 -11.84 1.25
CA LEU A 26 -24.66 -12.88 0.31
C LEU A 26 -25.84 -13.81 0.05
N SER A 27 -26.16 -14.01 -1.22
CA SER A 27 -27.10 -15.06 -1.66
C SER A 27 -26.43 -15.88 -2.76
N GLN A 28 -26.14 -17.15 -2.46
CA GLN A 28 -25.30 -18.00 -3.28
C GLN A 28 -23.94 -17.32 -3.52
N GLU A 29 -23.59 -16.99 -4.76
CA GLU A 29 -22.34 -16.30 -5.13
C GLU A 29 -22.56 -14.80 -5.43
N ARG A 30 -23.75 -14.27 -5.14
CA ARG A 30 -24.11 -12.90 -5.46
C ARG A 30 -24.22 -12.04 -4.21
N ILE A 31 -23.65 -10.84 -4.31
CA ILE A 31 -23.89 -9.77 -3.36
C ILE A 31 -25.21 -9.09 -3.72
N ILE A 32 -26.14 -9.05 -2.76
CA ILE A 32 -27.47 -8.47 -2.90
C ILE A 32 -27.77 -7.55 -1.72
N GLN A 33 -28.85 -6.79 -1.83
CA GLN A 33 -29.47 -6.13 -0.67
C GLN A 33 -30.61 -7.00 -0.16
N PHE A 34 -30.68 -7.20 1.15
CA PHE A 34 -31.76 -7.95 1.80
C PHE A 34 -32.39 -7.11 2.90
N GLN A 35 -33.72 -7.04 2.93
CA GLN A 35 -34.45 -6.26 3.91
C GLN A 35 -34.54 -7.00 5.24
N ALA A 36 -34.11 -6.37 6.33
CA ALA A 36 -34.24 -6.90 7.67
C ALA A 36 -35.68 -6.75 8.19
N THR A 37 -36.06 -7.61 9.15
CA THR A 37 -37.35 -7.52 9.84
C THR A 37 -37.16 -6.92 11.23
N PRO A 38 -37.87 -5.85 11.64
CA PRO A 38 -37.73 -5.32 12.99
C PRO A 38 -38.08 -6.36 14.07
N CYS A 39 -37.34 -6.37 15.18
CA CYS A 39 -37.58 -7.30 16.28
C CYS A 39 -38.85 -6.89 17.06
N PRO A 40 -39.84 -7.78 17.24
CA PRO A 40 -41.07 -7.43 17.94
C PRO A 40 -40.88 -7.21 19.45
N LYS A 41 -39.78 -7.70 20.03
CA LYS A 41 -39.49 -7.62 21.47
C LYS A 41 -38.51 -6.52 21.84
N GLU A 42 -37.64 -6.12 20.92
CA GLU A 42 -36.54 -5.19 21.18
C GLU A 42 -36.52 -4.11 20.10
N PRO A 43 -36.98 -2.88 20.41
CA PRO A 43 -37.19 -1.84 19.38
C PRO A 43 -35.89 -1.36 18.73
N ASN A 44 -34.73 -1.63 19.34
CA ASN A 44 -33.40 -1.29 18.87
C ASN A 44 -32.67 -2.47 18.19
N LYS A 45 -33.40 -3.53 17.82
CA LYS A 45 -32.84 -4.69 17.11
C LYS A 45 -33.65 -5.02 15.87
N GLU A 46 -32.93 -5.55 14.88
CA GLU A 46 -33.49 -6.06 13.64
C GLU A 46 -33.02 -7.50 13.41
N MET A 47 -33.89 -8.33 12.89
CA MET A 47 -33.61 -9.70 12.48
C MET A 47 -33.08 -9.66 11.04
N ILE A 48 -31.81 -10.02 10.87
CA ILE A 48 -31.12 -10.07 9.58
C ILE A 48 -31.00 -11.52 9.09
N ASN A 49 -30.75 -11.68 7.78
CA ASN A 49 -30.45 -12.98 7.18
C ASN A 49 -29.03 -13.44 7.57
N ASP A 50 -28.79 -14.74 7.65
CA ASP A 50 -27.45 -15.30 7.90
C ASP A 50 -26.41 -14.82 6.87
N GLY A 51 -26.81 -14.63 5.61
CA GLY A 51 -25.98 -14.08 4.55
C GLY A 51 -25.61 -12.60 4.73
N ALA A 52 -26.25 -11.89 5.66
CA ALA A 52 -25.90 -10.51 6.03
C ALA A 52 -24.95 -10.44 7.25
N CYS A 53 -24.55 -11.58 7.80
CA CYS A 53 -23.60 -11.69 8.90
C CYS A 53 -22.18 -11.90 8.37
N TRP A 54 -21.33 -10.88 8.49
CA TRP A 54 -19.96 -10.87 7.97
C TRP A 54 -18.94 -10.96 9.10
N THR A 55 -17.93 -11.79 8.94
CA THR A 55 -16.77 -11.80 9.83
C THR A 55 -15.73 -10.83 9.28
N ILE A 56 -15.34 -9.83 10.08
CA ILE A 56 -14.31 -8.86 9.69
C ILE A 56 -12.94 -9.27 10.20
N ILE A 57 -11.91 -9.11 9.37
CA ILE A 57 -10.51 -9.39 9.72
C ILE A 57 -9.61 -8.40 8.97
N SER A 58 -8.56 -7.92 9.63
CA SER A 58 -7.52 -7.14 8.95
C SER A 58 -6.67 -8.04 8.07
N THR A 59 -6.36 -7.56 6.87
CA THR A 59 -5.48 -8.23 5.92
C THR A 59 -4.25 -7.39 5.68
N ASP A 60 -3.14 -8.04 5.35
CA ASP A 60 -1.89 -7.39 4.92
C ASP A 60 -1.44 -7.95 3.56
N LYS A 61 -0.57 -7.23 2.86
CA LYS A 61 -0.07 -7.59 1.53
C LYS A 61 1.41 -7.28 1.41
N ALA A 62 2.20 -8.31 1.07
CA ALA A 62 3.56 -8.14 0.57
C ALA A 62 3.55 -8.15 -0.97
N GLU A 63 4.27 -7.21 -1.59
CA GLU A 63 4.43 -7.13 -3.04
C GLU A 63 5.91 -7.03 -3.40
N TYR A 64 6.30 -7.78 -4.44
CA TYR A 64 7.67 -7.81 -4.94
C TYR A 64 7.64 -7.71 -6.46
N GLN A 65 8.47 -6.84 -7.01
CA GLN A 65 8.61 -6.65 -8.45
C GLN A 65 10.10 -6.70 -8.82
N PHE A 66 10.42 -7.37 -9.92
CA PHE A 66 11.78 -7.45 -10.46
C PHE A 66 11.74 -7.62 -11.98
N TYR A 67 12.85 -7.30 -12.65
CA TYR A 67 13.02 -7.48 -14.08
C TYR A 67 14.49 -7.79 -14.42
N GLU A 68 14.72 -8.77 -15.28
CA GLU A 68 16.05 -9.17 -15.74
C GLU A 68 16.50 -8.30 -16.93
N GLY A 69 16.91 -7.06 -16.65
CA GLY A 69 17.22 -6.05 -17.67
C GLY A 69 18.31 -6.43 -18.69
N MET A 70 19.24 -7.31 -18.30
CA MET A 70 20.33 -7.81 -19.15
C MET A 70 20.17 -9.30 -19.49
N GLY A 71 18.96 -9.84 -19.36
CA GLY A 71 18.67 -11.26 -19.53
C GLY A 71 18.96 -12.11 -18.29
N PRO A 72 18.81 -13.45 -18.39
CA PRO A 72 18.78 -14.33 -17.23
C PRO A 72 20.05 -14.32 -16.37
N VAL A 73 19.86 -14.25 -15.04
CA VAL A 73 20.96 -14.31 -14.07
C VAL A 73 21.08 -15.69 -13.39
N ARG A 74 22.28 -16.03 -12.89
CA ARG A 74 22.55 -17.32 -12.22
C ARG A 74 22.13 -17.32 -10.75
N SER A 75 22.12 -16.16 -10.11
CA SER A 75 21.74 -15.99 -8.70
C SER A 75 20.23 -15.76 -8.57
N PRO A 76 19.60 -16.19 -7.47
CA PRO A 76 18.21 -15.83 -7.21
C PRO A 76 18.06 -14.30 -7.09
N VAL A 77 16.89 -13.78 -7.46
CA VAL A 77 16.55 -12.35 -7.35
C VAL A 77 16.27 -11.90 -5.91
N THR A 78 16.15 -12.85 -4.99
CA THR A 78 15.87 -12.61 -3.57
C THR A 78 17.15 -12.45 -2.75
N PRO A 79 17.15 -11.64 -1.67
CA PRO A 79 16.01 -10.87 -1.17
C PRO A 79 15.76 -9.61 -2.02
N VAL A 80 14.48 -9.33 -2.32
CA VAL A 80 14.09 -8.19 -3.15
C VAL A 80 14.17 -6.92 -2.29
N PRO A 81 14.89 -5.87 -2.72
CA PRO A 81 14.96 -4.61 -1.98
C PRO A 81 13.60 -3.93 -1.97
N ILE A 82 13.20 -3.44 -0.79
CA ILE A 82 11.95 -2.69 -0.60
C ILE A 82 12.31 -1.29 -0.15
N VAL A 83 11.73 -0.27 -0.77
CA VAL A 83 11.87 1.13 -0.33
C VAL A 83 10.56 1.53 0.36
N HIS A 84 10.65 1.88 1.65
CA HIS A 84 9.50 2.32 2.44
C HIS A 84 9.32 3.84 2.41
N SER A 85 10.42 4.57 2.44
CA SER A 85 10.39 6.04 2.45
C SER A 85 11.63 6.65 1.83
N LEU A 86 11.47 7.91 1.41
CA LEU A 86 12.50 8.72 0.80
C LEU A 86 12.61 10.04 1.56
N HIS A 87 13.83 10.46 1.88
CA HIS A 87 14.09 11.73 2.56
C HIS A 87 15.17 12.52 1.82
N LEU A 88 14.84 13.74 1.42
CA LEU A 88 15.80 14.63 0.75
C LEU A 88 16.62 15.37 1.81
N ASN A 89 17.92 15.13 1.80
CA ASN A 89 18.90 15.79 2.64
C ASN A 89 19.67 16.84 1.83
N GLY A 90 19.77 18.06 2.35
CA GLY A 90 20.51 19.16 1.74
C GLY A 90 19.69 20.02 0.76
N GLY A 91 20.39 20.81 -0.05
CA GLY A 91 19.82 21.73 -1.03
C GLY A 91 20.92 22.63 -1.64
N GLY A 92 20.76 23.03 -2.90
CA GLY A 92 21.79 23.75 -3.66
C GLY A 92 22.68 22.79 -4.47
N ASP A 93 24.01 22.96 -4.39
CA ASP A 93 24.98 22.28 -5.27
C ASP A 93 25.11 20.76 -5.05
N VAL A 94 24.70 20.25 -3.87
CA VAL A 94 24.67 18.81 -3.57
C VAL A 94 23.41 18.48 -2.78
N ALA A 95 22.44 17.88 -3.46
CA ALA A 95 21.27 17.27 -2.84
C ALA A 95 21.50 15.75 -2.75
N MET A 96 21.20 15.15 -1.60
CA MET A 96 21.28 13.71 -1.40
C MET A 96 19.90 13.15 -1.05
N LEU A 97 19.53 12.03 -1.64
CA LEU A 97 18.32 11.30 -1.30
C LEU A 97 18.69 10.13 -0.39
N GLU A 98 18.05 10.07 0.78
CA GLU A 98 18.10 8.94 1.68
C GLU A 98 16.92 8.01 1.42
N LEU A 99 17.22 6.73 1.23
CA LEU A 99 16.25 5.65 1.06
C LEU A 99 16.25 4.83 2.34
N THR A 100 15.08 4.67 2.95
CA THR A 100 14.87 3.78 4.09
C THR A 100 14.00 2.62 3.66
N GLY A 101 14.40 1.40 4.01
CA GLY A 101 13.84 0.20 3.40
C GLY A 101 14.29 -1.08 4.08
N ASP A 102 14.25 -2.17 3.31
CA ASP A 102 14.73 -3.49 3.70
C ASP A 102 15.53 -4.12 2.55
N ASN A 103 16.38 -5.09 2.89
CA ASN A 103 17.13 -5.94 1.96
C ASN A 103 18.06 -5.18 1.02
N PHE A 104 18.55 -4.01 1.42
CA PHE A 104 19.57 -3.31 0.66
C PHE A 104 20.92 -4.04 0.73
N SER A 105 21.73 -3.89 -0.33
CA SER A 105 23.07 -4.45 -0.41
C SER A 105 24.03 -3.49 -1.13
N PRO A 106 25.36 -3.64 -0.93
CA PRO A 106 26.35 -2.82 -1.63
C PRO A 106 26.36 -2.99 -3.16
N SER A 107 25.68 -4.01 -3.71
CA SER A 107 25.61 -4.24 -5.16
C SER A 107 24.44 -3.53 -5.85
N LEU A 108 23.60 -2.80 -5.09
CA LEU A 108 22.50 -2.04 -5.63
C LEU A 108 22.95 -0.62 -6.01
N GLN A 109 22.37 -0.10 -7.10
CA GLN A 109 22.53 1.28 -7.55
C GLN A 109 21.14 1.90 -7.71
N VAL A 110 20.99 3.16 -7.32
CA VAL A 110 19.75 3.92 -7.50
C VAL A 110 19.74 4.53 -8.89
N TRP A 111 18.60 4.40 -9.58
CA TRP A 111 18.39 4.96 -10.91
C TRP A 111 17.24 5.96 -10.84
N PHE A 112 17.45 7.15 -11.40
CA PHE A 112 16.40 8.11 -11.68
C PHE A 112 16.08 7.99 -13.17
N GLY A 113 14.94 7.40 -13.52
CA GLY A 113 14.64 7.10 -14.92
C GLY A 113 15.74 6.24 -15.57
N ASP A 114 16.41 6.79 -16.58
CA ASP A 114 17.54 6.21 -17.32
C ASP A 114 18.92 6.71 -16.85
N VAL A 115 18.97 7.51 -15.77
CA VAL A 115 20.20 8.07 -15.18
C VAL A 115 20.57 7.32 -13.91
N GLU A 116 21.70 6.62 -13.93
CA GLU A 116 22.31 6.00 -12.75
C GLU A 116 22.87 7.07 -11.81
N ALA A 117 22.55 6.99 -10.51
CA ALA A 117 23.03 7.92 -9.50
C ALA A 117 24.19 7.34 -8.68
N GLU A 118 25.09 8.22 -8.25
CA GLU A 118 26.13 7.85 -7.30
C GLU A 118 25.49 7.38 -5.98
N THR A 119 25.65 6.09 -5.68
CA THR A 119 24.93 5.41 -4.59
C THR A 119 25.89 4.95 -3.50
N MET A 120 25.56 5.29 -2.25
CA MET A 120 26.30 4.95 -1.05
C MET A 120 25.47 4.01 -0.17
N TYR A 121 25.93 2.77 -0.01
CA TYR A 121 25.33 1.82 0.91
C TYR A 121 25.72 2.12 2.37
N ARG A 122 24.73 2.18 3.27
CA ARG A 122 24.96 2.30 4.72
C ARG A 122 24.73 0.98 5.43
N CYS A 123 23.53 0.41 5.29
CA CYS A 123 23.15 -0.87 5.89
C CYS A 123 21.96 -1.49 5.12
N GLN A 124 21.48 -2.66 5.56
CA GLN A 124 20.35 -3.35 4.91
C GLN A 124 19.04 -2.55 4.93
N GLU A 125 18.96 -1.51 5.75
CA GLU A 125 17.77 -0.66 5.91
C GLU A 125 17.96 0.76 5.39
N SER A 126 19.18 1.14 4.97
CA SER A 126 19.49 2.51 4.55
C SER A 126 20.51 2.58 3.42
N MET A 127 20.18 3.38 2.40
CA MET A 127 21.07 3.78 1.32
C MET A 127 20.94 5.28 1.08
N LEU A 128 21.99 5.90 0.55
CA LEU A 128 21.98 7.28 0.06
C LEU A 128 22.30 7.30 -1.43
N CYS A 129 21.79 8.27 -2.16
CA CYS A 129 22.33 8.61 -3.47
C CYS A 129 22.39 10.11 -3.69
N VAL A 130 23.30 10.55 -4.56
CA VAL A 130 23.35 11.94 -5.01
C VAL A 130 22.21 12.17 -6.01
N VAL A 131 21.43 13.23 -5.82
CA VAL A 131 20.37 13.60 -6.77
C VAL A 131 21.02 14.14 -8.04
N PRO A 132 20.78 13.52 -9.22
CA PRO A 132 21.37 13.99 -10.47
C PRO A 132 20.85 15.39 -10.85
N ASP A 133 21.68 16.15 -11.56
CA ASP A 133 21.28 17.47 -12.08
C ASP A 133 20.15 17.32 -13.12
N ILE A 134 19.23 18.28 -13.12
CA ILE A 134 18.04 18.25 -13.99
C ILE A 134 18.40 18.23 -15.49
N SER A 135 19.53 18.83 -15.87
CA SER A 135 20.01 18.84 -17.26
C SER A 135 20.28 17.43 -17.80
N GLN A 136 20.56 16.45 -16.94
CA GLN A 136 20.82 15.07 -17.36
C GLN A 136 19.55 14.38 -17.90
N PHE A 137 18.37 14.82 -17.47
CA PHE A 137 17.09 14.28 -17.93
C PHE A 137 16.54 15.03 -19.15
N ARG A 138 16.81 16.33 -19.22
CA ARG A 138 16.32 17.23 -20.26
C ARG A 138 17.36 18.32 -20.51
N GLY A 139 18.19 18.11 -21.53
CA GLY A 139 19.42 18.87 -21.79
C GLY A 139 19.35 20.40 -21.69
N GLU A 140 18.20 21.05 -21.93
CA GLU A 140 18.08 22.52 -21.92
C GLU A 140 17.37 23.10 -20.67
N TRP A 141 17.01 22.29 -19.68
CA TRP A 141 16.26 22.77 -18.52
C TRP A 141 17.22 23.13 -17.38
N LEU A 142 17.15 24.37 -16.89
CA LEU A 142 17.89 24.85 -15.71
C LEU A 142 17.05 24.78 -14.42
N TRP A 143 15.72 24.59 -14.53
CA TRP A 143 14.78 24.44 -13.42
C TRP A 143 13.48 23.80 -13.90
N VAL A 144 12.69 23.24 -12.98
CA VAL A 144 11.32 22.74 -13.25
C VAL A 144 10.31 23.79 -12.77
N ARG A 145 9.35 24.17 -13.62
CA ARG A 145 8.12 24.84 -13.19
C ARG A 145 6.99 23.82 -13.09
N GLN A 146 6.24 23.91 -12.00
CA GLN A 146 5.08 23.07 -11.70
C GLN A 146 3.88 23.41 -12.59
#